data_AF-A0A6G8UAF0-F1
#
_entry.id   AF-A0A6G8UAF0-F1
#
_cell.length_a   1.000
_cell.length_b   1.000
_cell.length_c   1.000
_cell.angle_alpha   90.00
_cell.angle_beta   90.00
_cell.angle_gamma   90.00
#
_symmetry.space_group_name_H-M   'P 1'
#
loop_
_entity.id
_entity.type
_entity.pdbx_description
1 polymer ?
#
loop_
_entity_poly.entity_id
_entity_poly.type
_entity_poly.pdbx_seq_one_letter_code
_entity_poly.pdbx_strand_id
1 'polypeptide(L)' 'MKTALAYAEAALEEVQRDTDKLHSRELRDAIAKYIEAQRKQIKALRRMIN' A
#
# COMPACT_ATOMS: atom_id res chain seq x y z
N MET A 1 -11.31 5.48 12.96
CA MET A 1 -10.06 4.70 12.67
C MET A 1 -10.29 3.54 11.72
N LYS A 2 -11.29 2.65 11.94
CA LYS A 2 -11.57 1.51 11.04
C LYS A 2 -11.81 1.92 9.58
N THR A 3 -12.57 2.99 9.35
CA THR A 3 -12.82 3.56 8.01
C THR A 3 -11.57 4.17 7.38
N ALA A 4 -10.74 4.84 8.17
CA ALA A 4 -9.49 5.43 7.70
C ALA A 4 -8.49 4.37 7.23
N LEU A 5 -8.42 3.22 7.93
CA LEU A 5 -7.59 2.09 7.49
C LEU A 5 -8.12 1.48 6.19
N ALA A 6 -9.44 1.36 6.03
CA ALA A 6 -10.04 0.88 4.78
C ALA A 6 -9.73 1.80 3.59
N TYR A 7 -9.78 3.12 3.79
CA TYR A 7 -9.35 4.08 2.77
C TYR A 7 -7.86 3.97 2.44
N ALA A 8 -7.01 3.78 3.45
CA ALA A 8 -5.58 3.59 3.22
C ALA A 8 -5.27 2.29 2.45
N GLU A 9 -5.98 1.20 2.71
CA GLU A 9 -5.88 -0.06 1.95
C GLU A 9 -6.29 0.16 0.47
N ALA A 10 -7.40 0.84 0.23
CA ALA A 10 -7.88 1.15 -1.11
C ALA A 10 -6.90 2.05 -1.89
N ALA A 11 -6.34 3.08 -1.23
CA ALA A 11 -5.33 3.95 -1.83
C ALA A 11 -4.06 3.16 -2.23
N LEU A 12 -3.61 2.21 -1.40
CA LEU A 12 -2.47 1.35 -1.77
C LEU A 12 -2.76 0.43 -2.96
N GLU A 13 -3.99 -0.03 -3.14
CA GLU A 13 -4.39 -0.78 -4.33
C GLU A 13 -4.40 0.08 -5.60
N GLU A 14 -4.77 1.34 -5.49
CA GLU A 14 -4.69 2.30 -6.60
C GLU A 14 -3.23 2.57 -6.98
N VAL A 15 -2.38 2.89 -6.00
CA VAL A 15 -0.94 3.12 -6.23
C VAL A 15 -0.28 1.89 -6.83
N GLN A 16 -0.64 0.67 -6.42
CA GLN A 16 -0.13 -0.56 -7.04
C GLN A 16 -0.52 -0.65 -8.51
N ARG A 17 -1.78 -0.38 -8.85
CA ARG A 17 -2.26 -0.42 -10.25
C ARG A 17 -1.56 0.60 -11.12
N ASP A 18 -1.26 1.78 -10.60
CA ASP A 18 -0.51 2.80 -11.34
C ASP A 18 0.97 2.46 -11.46
N THR A 19 1.54 1.86 -10.42
CA THR A 19 2.90 1.33 -10.44
C THR A 19 3.04 0.26 -11.53
N ASP A 20 2.08 -0.65 -11.67
CA ASP A 20 2.13 -1.72 -12.65
C ASP A 20 2.16 -1.22 -14.10
N LYS A 21 1.65 0.00 -14.36
CA LYS A 21 1.69 0.67 -15.67
C LYS A 21 3.04 1.32 -16.00
N LEU A 22 3.92 1.48 -15.01
CA LEU A 22 5.24 2.10 -15.22
C LEU A 22 6.13 1.22 -16.10
N HIS A 23 6.77 1.84 -17.08
CA HIS A 23 7.67 1.14 -18.00
C HIS A 23 9.03 0.84 -17.37
N SER A 24 9.47 1.67 -16.42
CA SER A 24 10.72 1.45 -15.69
C SER A 24 10.55 0.35 -14.65
N ARG A 25 11.33 -0.72 -14.79
CA ARG A 25 11.39 -1.82 -13.82
C ARG A 25 11.94 -1.38 -12.47
N GLU A 26 12.96 -0.53 -12.46
CA GLU A 26 13.58 -0.04 -11.23
C GLU A 26 12.59 0.80 -10.41
N LEU A 27 11.80 1.66 -11.06
CA LEU A 27 10.76 2.43 -10.39
C LEU A 27 9.64 1.52 -9.86
N ARG A 28 9.23 0.50 -10.62
CA ARG A 28 8.26 -0.49 -10.13
C ARG A 28 8.75 -1.20 -8.89
N ASP A 29 10.00 -1.68 -8.90
CA ASP A 29 10.57 -2.41 -7.77
C ASP A 29 10.73 -1.52 -6.53
N ALA A 30 11.11 -0.25 -6.71
CA ALA A 30 11.22 0.71 -5.61
C ALA A 30 9.84 1.02 -4.99
N ILE A 31 8.84 1.27 -5.81
CA ILE A 31 7.48 1.59 -5.32
C ILE A 31 6.82 0.36 -4.70
N ALA A 32 7.00 -0.83 -5.27
CA ALA A 32 6.48 -2.09 -4.72
C ALA A 32 6.99 -2.34 -3.29
N LYS A 33 8.30 -2.11 -3.04
CA LYS A 33 8.87 -2.21 -1.67
C LYS A 33 8.19 -1.24 -0.70
N TYR A 34 7.90 -0.03 -1.16
CA TYR A 34 7.23 0.98 -0.34
C TYR A 34 5.77 0.63 -0.04
N ILE A 35 5.03 0.13 -1.04
CA ILE A 35 3.66 -0.38 -0.89
C ILE A 35 3.62 -1.52 0.13
N GLU A 36 4.56 -2.48 0.04
CA GLU A 36 4.64 -3.59 1.00
C GLU A 36 4.90 -3.12 2.44
N ALA A 37 5.79 -2.14 2.63
CA ALA A 37 6.07 -1.56 3.93
C ALA A 37 4.80 -0.92 4.53
N GLN A 38 4.06 -0.14 3.74
CA GLN A 38 2.81 0.47 4.18
C GLN A 38 1.71 -0.55 4.48
N ARG A 39 1.58 -1.62 3.67
CA ARG A 39 0.64 -2.73 3.96
C ARG A 39 0.94 -3.38 5.31
N LYS A 40 2.21 -3.58 5.65
CA LYS A 40 2.61 -4.13 6.96
C LYS A 40 2.22 -3.19 8.11
N GLN A 41 2.44 -1.88 7.95
CA GLN A 41 2.05 -0.88 8.94
C GLN A 41 0.54 -0.83 9.15
N ILE A 42 -0.25 -0.80 8.08
CA ILE A 42 -1.71 -0.82 8.15
C ILE A 42 -2.21 -2.09 8.84
N LYS A 43 -1.63 -3.25 8.51
CA LYS A 43 -1.98 -4.52 9.17
C LYS A 43 -1.66 -4.52 10.66
N ALA A 44 -0.54 -3.92 11.07
CA ALA A 44 -0.19 -3.77 12.48
C ALA A 44 -1.19 -2.84 13.19
N LEU A 45 -1.52 -1.69 12.61
CA LEU A 45 -2.53 -0.77 13.14
C LEU A 45 -3.90 -1.45 13.28
N ARG A 46 -4.31 -2.23 12.28
CA ARG A 46 -5.59 -2.96 12.29
C ARG A 46 -5.67 -3.98 13.43
N ARG A 47 -4.54 -4.61 13.80
CA ARG A 47 -4.45 -5.53 14.94
C ARG A 47 -4.46 -4.82 16.30
N MET A 48 -4.07 -3.55 16.37
CA MET A 48 -4.13 -2.78 17.61
C MET A 48 -5.53 -2.21 17.88
N ILE A 49 -6.35 -2.06 16.84
CA ILE A 49 -7.70 -1.46 16.90
C ILE A 49 -8.80 -2.53 17.02
N ASN A 50 -8.54 -3.76 16.58
CA ASN A 50 -9.40 -4.92 16.80
C ASN A 50 -9.02 -5.63 18.09
#